data_AF-A0A2R6AF64-F1
#
_entry.id   AF-A0A2R6AF64-F1
#
_cell.length_a   1.000
_cell.length_b   1.000
_cell.length_c   1.000
_cell.angle_alpha   90.00
_cell.angle_beta   90.00
_cell.angle_gamma   90.00
#
_symmetry.space_group_name_H-M   'P 1'
#
loop_
_entity.id
_entity.type
_entity.pdbx_description
1 polymer ?
#
loop_
_entity_poly.entity_id
_entity_poly.type
_entity_poly.pdbx_seq_one_letter_code
_entity_poly.pdbx_strand_id
1 'polypeptide(L)'
;MAGEVKLPKRTMFFGTIFAGFFAMILMSLVIYSYQHLFGLEFVSRLGFVASSMHITPSIPLFAAVAFSSVPVLPILISFIIFILPVKDVLPSIVVQSRQLFAMAFDRLLPESLTKVSQSTNQPILSYVITAIAIIVSIIVTSPLLPLGYYVGADLYVLSVALLQVFTAITAILLPISNPELYKNAPKPANLEFGKIPLISIVGSISLAAWLFLLGDDFYGIFTSSVGYIVMLIISVILAIVFVMYVYFVKRLETQGIDIRLVGKEIPPE
;
A
#
# COMPACT_ATOMS: atom_id res chain seq x y z
N MET A 1 3.13 -1.82 14.71
CA MET A 1 2.76 -3.12 15.29
C MET A 1 3.96 -3.98 15.71
N ALA A 2 5.20 -3.64 15.33
CA ALA A 2 6.40 -4.39 15.73
C ALA A 2 6.61 -4.55 17.26
N GLY A 3 6.29 -3.51 18.05
CA GLY A 3 6.48 -3.54 19.51
C GLY A 3 5.38 -4.25 20.32
N GLU A 4 4.26 -4.65 19.70
CA GLU A 4 3.12 -5.26 20.40
C GLU A 4 3.10 -6.80 20.28
N VAL A 5 4.03 -7.39 19.51
CA VAL A 5 4.13 -8.84 19.30
C VAL A 5 5.08 -9.45 20.33
N LYS A 6 4.63 -10.47 21.08
CA LYS A 6 5.43 -11.14 22.13
C LYS A 6 6.78 -11.69 21.65
N LEU A 7 6.89 -12.03 20.36
CA LEU A 7 8.13 -12.46 19.69
C LEU A 7 8.18 -11.85 18.27
N PRO A 8 8.53 -10.56 18.12
CA PRO A 8 8.40 -9.85 16.85
C PRO A 8 9.25 -10.49 15.75
N LYS A 9 10.47 -10.91 16.12
CA LYS A 9 11.57 -11.15 15.16
C LYS A 9 11.36 -12.41 14.29
N ARG A 10 10.91 -13.54 14.87
CA ARG A 10 10.63 -14.78 14.12
C ARG A 10 9.19 -14.85 13.61
N THR A 11 8.23 -14.46 14.45
CA THR A 11 6.80 -14.61 14.14
C THR A 11 6.38 -13.67 13.02
N MET A 12 6.96 -12.46 12.92
CA MET A 12 6.65 -11.56 11.80
C MET A 12 7.20 -12.07 10.46
N PHE A 13 8.44 -12.57 10.42
CA PHE A 13 9.03 -13.06 9.18
C PHE A 13 8.24 -14.26 8.62
N PHE A 14 8.03 -15.30 9.43
CA PHE A 14 7.27 -16.47 9.00
C PHE A 14 5.78 -16.17 8.80
N GLY A 15 5.22 -15.28 9.64
CA GLY A 15 3.84 -14.84 9.53
C GLY A 15 3.56 -14.15 8.19
N THR A 16 4.43 -13.22 7.77
CA THR A 16 4.27 -12.52 6.48
C THR A 16 4.42 -13.47 5.30
N ILE A 17 5.42 -14.37 5.31
CA ILE A 17 5.62 -15.32 4.22
C ILE A 17 4.45 -16.30 4.13
N PHE A 18 4.02 -16.87 5.26
CA PHE A 18 2.93 -17.83 5.28
C PHE A 18 1.60 -17.18 4.89
N ALA A 19 1.31 -16.00 5.43
CA ALA A 19 0.11 -15.25 5.05
C ALA A 19 0.12 -14.87 3.57
N GLY A 20 1.27 -14.45 3.03
CA GLY A 20 1.44 -14.14 1.61
C GLY A 20 1.22 -15.36 0.72
N PHE A 21 1.84 -16.49 1.04
CA PHE A 21 1.68 -17.73 0.28
C PHE A 21 0.24 -18.27 0.36
N PHE A 22 -0.37 -18.23 1.54
CA PHE A 22 -1.76 -18.62 1.74
C PHE A 22 -2.73 -17.72 0.97
N ALA A 23 -2.52 -16.40 1.01
CA ALA A 23 -3.31 -15.44 0.25
C ALA A 23 -3.16 -15.65 -1.27
N MET A 24 -1.93 -15.94 -1.74
CA MET A 24 -1.67 -16.26 -3.14
C MET A 24 -2.46 -17.50 -3.57
N ILE A 25 -2.43 -18.59 -2.80
CA ILE A 25 -3.20 -19.82 -3.09
C ILE A 25 -4.70 -19.51 -3.17
N LEU A 26 -5.24 -18.80 -2.19
CA LEU A 26 -6.66 -18.46 -2.17
C LEU A 26 -7.04 -17.59 -3.38
N MET A 27 -6.24 -16.57 -3.71
CA MET A 27 -6.48 -15.72 -4.88
C MET A 27 -6.40 -16.52 -6.19
N SER A 28 -5.41 -17.40 -6.35
CA SER A 28 -5.30 -18.27 -7.52
C SER A 28 -6.50 -19.20 -7.65
N LEU A 29 -7.00 -19.77 -6.54
CA LEU A 29 -8.20 -20.61 -6.54
C LEU A 29 -9.45 -19.82 -6.93
N VAL A 30 -9.59 -18.58 -6.46
CA VAL A 30 -10.70 -17.69 -6.85
C VAL A 30 -10.65 -17.40 -8.34
N ILE A 31 -9.48 -17.02 -8.87
CA ILE A 31 -9.29 -16.75 -10.31
C ILE A 31 -9.61 -18.00 -11.13
N TYR A 32 -9.11 -19.17 -10.74
CA TYR A 32 -9.38 -20.43 -11.42
C TYR A 32 -10.87 -20.78 -11.42
N SER A 33 -11.53 -20.70 -10.27
CA SER A 33 -12.96 -20.97 -10.14
C SER A 33 -13.79 -20.04 -11.00
N TYR A 34 -13.39 -18.76 -11.05
CA TYR A 34 -14.06 -17.74 -11.84
C TYR A 34 -13.93 -18.00 -13.35
N GLN A 35 -12.73 -18.34 -13.81
CA GLN A 35 -12.49 -18.72 -15.21
C GLN A 35 -13.25 -19.99 -15.60
N HIS A 36 -13.36 -20.97 -14.69
CA HIS A 36 -14.07 -22.21 -14.95
C HIS A 36 -15.60 -22.04 -15.01
N LEU A 37 -16.17 -21.21 -14.13
CA LEU A 37 -17.63 -21.00 -14.05
C LEU A 37 -18.17 -20.11 -15.16
N PHE A 38 -17.47 -19.02 -15.48
CA PHE A 38 -17.97 -18.00 -16.41
C PHE A 38 -17.30 -18.06 -17.79
N GLY A 39 -16.07 -18.57 -17.87
CA GLY A 39 -15.27 -18.58 -19.10
C GLY A 39 -14.59 -17.24 -19.38
N LEU A 40 -13.31 -17.28 -19.81
CA LEU A 40 -12.51 -16.08 -20.10
C LEU A 40 -13.13 -15.18 -21.18
N GLU A 41 -13.80 -15.76 -22.17
CA GLU A 41 -14.45 -14.99 -23.23
C GLU A 41 -15.62 -14.14 -22.73
N PHE A 42 -16.43 -14.69 -21.82
CA PHE A 42 -17.54 -13.95 -21.25
C PHE A 42 -17.04 -12.78 -20.40
N VAL A 43 -16.05 -13.02 -19.54
CA VAL A 43 -15.47 -12.01 -18.66
C VAL A 43 -14.84 -10.87 -19.46
N SER A 44 -14.03 -11.22 -20.48
CA SER A 44 -13.36 -10.21 -21.31
C SER A 44 -14.35 -9.37 -22.11
N ARG A 45 -15.41 -9.99 -22.67
CA ARG A 45 -16.47 -9.27 -23.40
C ARG A 45 -17.34 -8.41 -22.49
N LEU A 46 -17.61 -8.86 -21.27
CA LEU A 46 -18.40 -8.12 -20.30
C LEU A 46 -17.70 -6.82 -19.90
N GLY A 47 -16.37 -6.79 -19.85
CA GLY A 47 -15.59 -5.56 -19.68
C GLY A 47 -15.90 -4.47 -20.71
N PHE A 48 -16.21 -4.82 -21.96
CA PHE A 48 -16.56 -3.86 -23.01
C PHE A 48 -18.00 -3.36 -22.94
N VAL A 49 -18.92 -4.19 -22.44
CA VAL A 49 -20.37 -3.89 -22.41
C VAL A 49 -20.80 -3.31 -21.06
N ALA A 50 -20.02 -3.51 -20.00
CA ALA A 50 -20.33 -3.11 -18.64
C ALA A 50 -20.69 -1.62 -18.49
N SER A 51 -19.99 -0.75 -19.21
CA SER A 51 -20.25 0.70 -19.22
C SER A 51 -21.65 1.03 -19.74
N SER A 52 -22.10 0.36 -20.81
CA SER A 52 -23.45 0.54 -21.37
C SER A 52 -24.56 -0.01 -20.46
N MET A 53 -24.25 -1.06 -19.70
CA MET A 53 -25.20 -1.72 -18.79
C MET A 53 -25.21 -1.10 -17.39
N HIS A 54 -24.36 -0.10 -17.11
CA HIS A 54 -24.15 0.47 -15.77
C HIS A 54 -23.80 -0.60 -14.71
N ILE A 55 -23.10 -1.64 -15.14
CA ILE A 55 -22.64 -2.73 -14.27
C ILE A 55 -21.13 -2.60 -14.14
N THR A 56 -20.61 -2.58 -12.92
CA THR A 56 -19.17 -2.71 -12.65
C THR A 56 -18.79 -4.18 -12.50
N PRO A 57 -18.08 -4.78 -13.48
CA PRO A 57 -17.63 -6.15 -13.39
C PRO A 57 -16.71 -6.27 -12.20
N SER A 58 -17.06 -7.11 -11.24
CA SER A 58 -16.26 -7.27 -10.04
C SER A 58 -16.40 -8.72 -9.55
N ILE A 59 -15.30 -9.31 -9.08
CA ILE A 59 -15.31 -10.66 -8.46
C ILE A 59 -16.50 -10.82 -7.48
N PRO A 60 -16.81 -9.83 -6.64
CA PRO A 60 -17.96 -9.86 -5.76
C PRO A 60 -19.33 -10.00 -6.46
N LEU A 61 -19.55 -9.25 -7.55
CA LEU A 61 -20.78 -9.34 -8.36
C LEU A 61 -20.92 -10.74 -8.98
N PHE A 62 -19.84 -11.27 -9.53
CA PHE A 62 -19.86 -12.59 -10.13
C PHE A 62 -20.08 -13.71 -9.12
N ALA A 63 -19.52 -13.57 -7.91
CA ALA A 63 -19.83 -14.48 -6.82
C ALA A 63 -21.33 -14.45 -6.50
N ALA A 64 -21.95 -13.27 -6.40
CA ALA A 64 -23.39 -13.16 -6.16
C ALA A 64 -24.23 -13.80 -7.29
N VAL A 65 -23.83 -13.64 -8.56
CA VAL A 65 -24.50 -14.27 -9.72
C VAL A 65 -24.35 -15.79 -9.71
N ALA A 66 -23.16 -16.31 -9.39
CA ALA A 66 -22.90 -17.76 -9.37
C ALA A 66 -23.77 -18.50 -8.34
N PHE A 67 -24.08 -17.86 -7.20
CA PHE A 67 -24.92 -18.41 -6.14
C PHE A 67 -26.39 -17.98 -6.21
N SER A 68 -26.82 -17.42 -7.35
CA SER A 68 -28.21 -16.96 -7.56
C SER A 68 -29.26 -18.07 -7.45
N SER A 69 -28.87 -19.35 -7.57
CA SER A 69 -29.74 -20.50 -7.37
C SER A 69 -30.28 -20.65 -5.94
N VAL A 70 -29.63 -20.02 -4.95
CA VAL A 70 -30.08 -19.98 -3.55
C VAL A 70 -30.40 -18.53 -3.18
N PRO A 71 -31.67 -18.13 -3.03
CA PRO A 71 -32.06 -16.72 -2.94
C PRO A 71 -31.39 -15.90 -1.82
N VAL A 72 -30.98 -16.56 -0.73
CA VAL A 72 -30.38 -15.91 0.44
C VAL A 72 -28.88 -15.62 0.23
N LEU A 73 -28.17 -16.44 -0.55
CA LEU A 73 -26.72 -16.33 -0.70
C LEU A 73 -26.26 -15.06 -1.42
N PRO A 74 -26.88 -14.59 -2.52
CA PRO A 74 -26.50 -13.34 -3.17
C PRO A 74 -26.62 -12.12 -2.25
N ILE A 75 -27.64 -12.10 -1.38
CA ILE A 75 -27.86 -11.02 -0.41
C ILE A 75 -26.76 -11.05 0.65
N LEU A 76 -26.48 -12.22 1.22
CA LEU A 76 -25.41 -12.39 2.21
C LEU A 76 -24.03 -12.06 1.64
N ILE A 77 -23.73 -12.53 0.43
CA ILE A 77 -22.47 -12.25 -0.26
C ILE A 77 -22.35 -10.74 -0.45
N SER A 78 -23.36 -10.07 -1.01
CA SER A 78 -23.35 -8.61 -1.21
C SER A 78 -23.16 -7.85 0.10
N PHE A 79 -23.79 -8.29 1.18
CA PHE A 79 -23.62 -7.68 2.51
C PHE A 79 -22.20 -7.89 3.08
N ILE A 80 -21.62 -9.08 2.93
CA ILE A 80 -20.25 -9.37 3.34
C ILE A 80 -19.26 -8.53 2.55
N ILE A 81 -19.48 -8.36 1.25
CA ILE A 81 -18.63 -7.53 0.39
C ILE A 81 -18.65 -6.07 0.84
N PHE A 82 -19.81 -5.57 1.28
CA PHE A 82 -19.92 -4.22 1.84
C PHE A 82 -19.18 -4.07 3.19
N ILE A 83 -19.20 -5.09 4.05
CA ILE A 83 -18.58 -4.99 5.39
C ILE A 83 -17.06 -5.20 5.36
N LEU A 84 -16.53 -5.88 4.34
CA LEU A 84 -15.10 -6.18 4.22
C LEU A 84 -14.20 -4.94 4.09
N PRO A 85 -14.54 -3.88 3.33
CA PRO A 85 -13.77 -2.64 3.34
C PRO A 85 -13.89 -1.90 4.67
N VAL A 86 -15.06 -1.94 5.32
CA VAL A 86 -15.33 -1.22 6.57
C VAL A 86 -14.41 -1.70 7.70
N LYS A 87 -14.12 -3.01 7.77
CA LYS A 87 -13.17 -3.55 8.77
C LYS A 87 -11.75 -2.99 8.61
N ASP A 88 -11.35 -2.56 7.42
CA ASP A 88 -9.98 -2.10 7.14
C ASP A 88 -9.81 -0.60 7.36
N VAL A 89 -10.91 0.17 7.39
CA VAL A 89 -10.88 1.62 7.62
C VAL A 89 -10.34 1.96 9.01
N LEU A 90 -10.85 1.31 10.06
CA LEU A 90 -10.45 1.64 11.44
C LEU A 90 -8.97 1.32 11.73
N PRO A 91 -8.43 0.13 11.38
CA PRO A 91 -7.00 -0.14 11.51
C PRO A 91 -6.14 0.83 10.70
N SER A 92 -6.59 1.22 9.50
CA SER A 92 -5.86 2.17 8.64
C SER A 92 -5.72 3.54 9.30
N ILE A 93 -6.77 4.05 9.94
CA ILE A 93 -6.72 5.32 10.70
C ILE A 93 -5.65 5.24 11.79
N VAL A 94 -5.58 4.14 12.54
CA VAL A 94 -4.62 3.96 13.64
C VAL A 94 -3.19 3.83 13.14
N VAL A 95 -2.96 3.05 12.08
CA VAL A 95 -1.61 2.84 11.56
C VAL A 95 -1.07 4.10 10.88
N GLN A 96 -1.87 4.74 10.03
CA GLN A 96 -1.42 5.92 9.28
C GLN A 96 -1.21 7.14 10.18
N SER A 97 -2.05 7.34 11.21
CA SER A 97 -1.85 8.42 12.18
C SER A 97 -0.56 8.25 13.00
N ARG A 98 -0.18 7.00 13.33
CA ARG A 98 1.12 6.69 13.98
C ARG A 98 2.29 6.98 13.04
N GLN A 99 2.16 6.71 11.73
CA GLN A 99 3.18 7.06 10.75
C GLN A 99 3.33 8.58 10.60
N LEU A 100 2.23 9.33 10.54
CA LEU A 100 2.24 10.80 10.52
C LEU A 100 2.88 11.38 11.79
N PHE A 101 2.57 10.80 12.94
CA PHE A 101 3.19 11.19 14.21
C PHE A 101 4.71 10.95 14.20
N ALA A 102 5.16 9.78 13.73
CA ALA A 102 6.59 9.48 13.62
C ALA A 102 7.32 10.43 12.65
N MET A 103 6.73 10.70 11.48
CA MET A 103 7.31 11.65 10.52
C MET A 103 7.36 13.09 11.08
N ALA A 104 6.38 13.48 11.90
CA ALA A 104 6.40 14.77 12.57
C ALA A 104 7.42 14.81 13.73
N PHE A 105 7.66 13.69 14.39
CA PHE A 105 8.72 13.54 15.39
C PHE A 105 10.12 13.68 14.76
N ASP A 106 10.30 13.12 13.56
CA ASP A 106 11.50 13.28 12.73
C ASP A 106 11.61 14.68 12.08
N ARG A 107 10.73 15.62 12.45
CA ARG A 107 10.64 17.01 11.96
C ARG A 107 10.36 17.15 10.46
N LEU A 108 10.02 16.06 9.76
CA LEU A 108 9.66 16.10 8.34
C LEU A 108 8.28 16.73 8.11
N LEU A 109 7.43 16.75 9.13
CA LEU A 109 6.09 17.32 9.12
C LEU A 109 5.91 18.38 10.23
N PRO A 110 4.85 19.21 10.18
CA PRO A 110 4.60 20.22 11.20
C PRO A 110 4.51 19.62 12.61
N GLU A 111 5.21 20.24 13.58
CA GLU A 111 5.23 19.83 14.98
C GLU A 111 3.83 19.78 15.62
N SER A 112 2.85 20.50 15.07
CA SER A 112 1.45 20.39 15.51
C SER A 112 0.91 18.96 15.49
N LEU A 113 1.43 18.09 14.62
CA LEU A 113 1.04 16.68 14.52
C LEU A 113 1.60 15.79 15.65
N THR A 114 2.63 16.25 16.37
CA THR A 114 3.15 15.55 17.55
C THR A 114 2.40 15.92 18.83
N LYS A 115 1.44 16.86 18.77
CA LYS A 115 0.65 17.25 19.94
C LYS A 115 -0.28 16.13 20.37
N VAL A 116 0.02 15.56 21.53
CA VAL A 116 -0.76 14.52 22.18
C VAL A 116 -1.73 15.16 23.18
N SER A 117 -2.98 14.70 23.21
CA SER A 117 -3.94 15.14 24.23
C SER A 117 -3.57 14.60 25.61
N GLN A 118 -3.61 15.47 26.64
CA GLN A 118 -3.30 15.10 28.02
C GLN A 118 -4.27 14.07 28.62
N SER A 119 -5.50 13.96 28.10
CA SER A 119 -6.52 13.07 28.65
C SER A 119 -6.46 11.63 28.10
N THR A 120 -5.99 11.46 26.87
CA THR A 120 -6.05 10.19 26.13
C THR A 120 -4.68 9.68 25.71
N ASN A 121 -3.61 10.47 25.89
CA ASN A 121 -2.25 10.16 25.42
C ASN A 121 -2.22 9.76 23.94
N GLN A 122 -3.14 10.30 23.14
CA GLN A 122 -3.29 10.03 21.71
C GLN A 122 -3.08 11.30 20.86
N PRO A 123 -2.45 11.21 19.67
CA PRO A 123 -2.27 12.35 18.77
C PRO A 123 -3.56 12.66 18.01
N ILE A 124 -4.51 13.34 18.65
CA ILE A 124 -5.86 13.62 18.11
C ILE A 124 -5.79 14.33 16.76
N LEU A 125 -4.87 15.28 16.58
CA LEU A 125 -4.76 16.02 15.31
C LEU A 125 -4.36 15.09 14.14
N SER A 126 -3.43 14.17 14.38
CA SER A 126 -3.01 13.17 13.38
C SER A 126 -4.15 12.21 13.03
N TYR A 127 -4.97 11.82 14.02
CA TYR A 127 -6.18 11.03 13.77
C TYR A 127 -7.20 11.76 12.91
N VAL A 128 -7.50 13.03 13.22
CA VAL A 128 -8.47 13.84 12.49
C VAL A 128 -8.01 14.05 11.04
N ILE A 129 -6.73 14.39 10.83
CA ILE A 129 -6.18 14.59 9.47
C ILE A 129 -6.24 13.29 8.67
N THR A 130 -5.88 12.16 9.28
CA THR A 130 -5.96 10.84 8.63
C THR A 130 -7.41 10.49 8.27
N ALA A 131 -8.36 10.75 9.17
CA ALA A 131 -9.77 10.49 8.93
C ALA A 131 -10.32 11.34 7.78
N ILE A 132 -9.97 12.64 7.74
CA ILE A 132 -10.34 13.54 6.64
C ILE A 132 -9.74 13.04 5.31
N ALA A 133 -8.45 12.66 5.31
CA ALA A 133 -7.79 12.14 4.11
C ALA A 133 -8.48 10.87 3.58
N ILE A 134 -8.89 9.96 4.47
CA ILE A 134 -9.62 8.75 4.10
C ILE A 134 -11.01 9.09 3.55
N ILE A 135 -11.75 10.01 4.17
CA ILE A 135 -13.07 10.44 3.65
C ILE A 135 -12.93 11.05 2.25
N VAL A 136 -11.95 11.92 2.05
CA VAL A 136 -11.66 12.51 0.74
C VAL A 136 -11.30 11.42 -0.27
N SER A 137 -10.46 10.45 0.10
CA SER A 137 -10.10 9.32 -0.77
C SER A 137 -11.32 8.47 -1.15
N ILE A 138 -12.24 8.21 -0.22
CA ILE A 138 -13.49 7.48 -0.50
C ILE A 138 -14.36 8.26 -1.49
N ILE A 139 -14.51 9.57 -1.30
CA ILE A 139 -15.32 10.41 -2.19
C ILE A 139 -14.70 10.44 -3.58
N VAL A 140 -13.38 10.67 -3.68
CA VAL A 140 -12.65 10.72 -4.95
C VAL A 140 -12.75 9.38 -5.70
N THR A 141 -12.64 8.26 -5.00
CA THR A 141 -12.68 6.92 -5.61
C THR A 141 -14.12 6.42 -5.84
N SER A 142 -15.13 7.20 -5.43
CA SER A 142 -16.53 6.79 -5.53
C SER A 142 -17.04 6.83 -6.98
N PRO A 143 -18.09 6.06 -7.32
CA PRO A 143 -18.74 6.13 -8.63
C PRO A 143 -19.29 7.52 -9.01
N LEU A 144 -19.37 8.45 -8.05
CA LEU A 144 -19.78 9.85 -8.28
C LEU A 144 -18.76 10.60 -9.16
N LEU A 145 -17.50 10.17 -9.16
CA LEU A 145 -16.41 10.74 -9.94
C LEU A 145 -15.85 9.66 -10.88
N PRO A 146 -16.34 9.56 -12.13
CA PRO A 146 -16.02 8.45 -13.04
C PRO A 146 -14.51 8.25 -13.28
N LEU A 147 -13.75 9.34 -13.31
CA LEU A 147 -12.28 9.31 -13.42
C LEU A 147 -11.59 9.01 -12.09
N GLY A 148 -12.21 9.38 -10.98
CA GLY A 148 -11.61 9.33 -9.66
C GLY A 148 -11.38 7.89 -9.17
N TYR A 149 -12.17 6.92 -9.64
CA TYR A 149 -11.88 5.50 -9.42
C TYR A 149 -10.52 5.09 -10.00
N TYR A 150 -10.26 5.41 -11.28
CA TYR A 150 -9.00 5.10 -11.95
C TYR A 150 -7.83 5.87 -11.32
N VAL A 151 -8.00 7.16 -11.05
CA VAL A 151 -6.98 7.98 -10.38
C VAL A 151 -6.64 7.40 -9.00
N GLY A 152 -7.63 6.98 -8.22
CA GLY A 152 -7.42 6.41 -6.89
C GLY A 152 -6.70 5.06 -6.92
N ALA A 153 -7.08 4.18 -7.85
CA ALA A 153 -6.46 2.87 -8.02
C ALA A 153 -4.98 2.99 -8.44
N ASP A 154 -4.71 3.77 -9.50
CA ASP A 154 -3.36 3.94 -10.04
C ASP A 154 -2.45 4.67 -9.05
N LEU A 155 -2.97 5.71 -8.37
CA LEU A 155 -2.22 6.41 -7.32
C LEU A 155 -1.85 5.48 -6.17
N TYR A 156 -2.73 4.55 -5.78
CA TYR A 156 -2.45 3.54 -4.76
C TYR A 156 -1.33 2.59 -5.21
N VAL A 157 -1.45 2.02 -6.41
CA VAL A 157 -0.45 1.10 -6.98
C VAL A 157 0.91 1.79 -7.07
N LEU A 158 0.95 2.99 -7.64
CA LEU A 158 2.18 3.76 -7.79
C LEU A 158 2.81 4.13 -6.44
N SER A 159 2.01 4.54 -5.45
CA SER A 159 2.50 4.86 -4.10
C SER A 159 3.13 3.65 -3.41
N VAL A 160 2.45 2.50 -3.45
CA VAL A 160 2.97 1.25 -2.86
C VAL A 160 4.20 0.77 -3.61
N ALA A 161 4.18 0.78 -4.94
CA ALA A 161 5.29 0.35 -5.76
C ALA A 161 6.54 1.20 -5.52
N LEU A 162 6.42 2.53 -5.48
CA LEU A 162 7.56 3.41 -5.17
C LEU A 162 8.16 3.10 -3.79
N LEU A 163 7.32 2.99 -2.75
CA LEU A 163 7.78 2.64 -1.41
C LEU A 163 8.53 1.31 -1.38
N GLN A 164 8.01 0.31 -2.09
CA GLN A 164 8.60 -1.03 -2.12
C GLN A 164 9.88 -1.09 -2.97
N VAL A 165 9.98 -0.31 -4.05
CA VAL A 165 11.21 -0.16 -4.84
C VAL A 165 12.32 0.45 -3.97
N PHE A 166 12.06 1.54 -3.25
CA PHE A 166 13.05 2.12 -2.34
C PHE A 166 13.43 1.15 -1.21
N THR A 167 12.46 0.43 -0.67
CA THR A 167 12.70 -0.59 0.36
C THR A 167 13.57 -1.72 -0.17
N ALA A 168 13.31 -2.20 -1.39
CA ALA A 168 14.08 -3.25 -2.05
C ALA A 168 15.52 -2.81 -2.35
N ILE A 169 15.71 -1.59 -2.87
CA ILE A 169 17.05 -1.01 -3.08
C ILE A 169 17.80 -0.91 -1.76
N THR A 170 17.14 -0.44 -0.70
CA THR A 170 17.74 -0.35 0.63
C THR A 170 18.16 -1.73 1.14
N ALA A 171 17.32 -2.76 0.96
CA ALA A 171 17.64 -4.13 1.34
C ALA A 171 18.84 -4.70 0.57
N ILE A 172 18.99 -4.37 -0.73
CA ILE A 172 20.13 -4.77 -1.55
C ILE A 172 21.41 -4.10 -1.08
N LEU A 173 21.36 -2.79 -0.81
CA LEU A 173 22.52 -1.98 -0.44
C LEU A 173 22.91 -2.09 1.03
N LEU A 174 22.01 -2.56 1.91
CA LEU A 174 22.23 -2.60 3.36
C LEU A 174 23.56 -3.29 3.77
N PRO A 175 23.93 -4.46 3.22
CA PRO A 175 25.18 -5.13 3.60
C PRO A 175 26.44 -4.37 3.17
N ILE A 176 26.33 -3.51 2.14
CA ILE A 176 27.44 -2.74 1.57
C ILE A 176 27.55 -1.37 2.23
N SER A 177 26.42 -0.67 2.39
CA SER A 177 26.38 0.69 2.92
C SER A 177 26.58 0.73 4.43
N ASN A 178 26.04 -0.26 5.16
CA ASN A 178 26.09 -0.32 6.61
C ASN A 178 26.37 -1.75 7.10
N PRO A 179 27.60 -2.28 6.87
CA PRO A 179 27.94 -3.66 7.19
C PRO A 179 27.83 -3.97 8.69
N GLU A 180 28.06 -3.00 9.57
CA GLU A 180 27.90 -3.17 11.02
C GLU A 180 26.44 -3.39 11.42
N LEU A 181 25.51 -2.61 10.84
CA LEU A 181 24.07 -2.79 11.05
C LEU A 181 23.59 -4.15 10.53
N TYR A 182 24.09 -4.58 9.36
CA TYR A 182 23.77 -5.90 8.81
C TYR A 182 24.26 -7.04 9.73
N LYS A 183 25.50 -6.96 10.21
CA LYS A 183 26.06 -7.98 11.12
C LYS A 183 25.32 -8.06 12.45
N ASN A 184 24.86 -6.92 12.96
CA ASN A 184 24.08 -6.84 14.19
C ASN A 184 22.59 -7.17 13.97
N ALA A 185 22.14 -7.32 12.71
CA ALA A 185 20.75 -7.61 12.42
C ALA A 185 20.35 -9.02 12.90
N PRO A 186 19.13 -9.18 13.45
CA PRO A 186 18.66 -10.47 13.92
C PRO A 186 18.46 -11.46 12.76
N LYS A 187 18.75 -12.75 13.02
CA LYS A 187 18.40 -13.84 12.10
C LYS A 187 16.88 -13.88 11.90
N PRO A 188 16.34 -14.05 10.67
CA PRO A 188 17.02 -14.52 9.45
C PRO A 188 17.57 -13.41 8.53
N ALA A 189 17.49 -12.13 8.89
CA ALA A 189 17.92 -11.04 8.01
C ALA A 189 19.43 -11.06 7.73
N ASN A 190 20.24 -11.48 8.72
CA ASN A 190 21.68 -11.67 8.62
C ASN A 190 22.08 -13.11 8.22
N LEU A 191 21.25 -13.80 7.43
CA LEU A 191 21.65 -15.08 6.82
C LEU A 191 22.34 -14.83 5.49
N GLU A 192 23.38 -15.60 5.22
CA GLU A 192 24.11 -15.61 3.97
C GLU A 192 23.95 -16.97 3.31
N PHE A 193 23.62 -17.00 2.01
CA PHE A 193 23.71 -18.21 1.20
C PHE A 193 25.04 -18.17 0.45
N GLY A 194 26.04 -18.87 1.00
CA GLY A 194 27.41 -18.82 0.49
C GLY A 194 28.07 -17.48 0.79
N LYS A 195 28.29 -16.65 -0.24
CA LYS A 195 28.89 -15.31 -0.12
C LYS A 195 27.89 -14.16 -0.32
N ILE A 196 26.62 -14.48 -0.59
CA ILE A 196 25.60 -13.48 -0.91
C ILE A 196 24.62 -13.37 0.27
N PRO A 197 24.46 -12.16 0.85
CA PRO A 197 23.43 -11.88 1.84
C PRO A 197 22.03 -12.25 1.33
N LEU A 198 21.28 -13.03 2.10
CA LEU A 198 19.90 -13.42 1.76
C LEU A 198 19.02 -12.19 1.54
N ILE A 199 19.24 -11.13 2.33
CA ILE A 199 18.51 -9.86 2.22
C ILE A 199 18.70 -9.19 0.85
N SER A 200 19.88 -9.30 0.24
CA SER A 200 20.13 -8.75 -1.09
C SER A 200 19.48 -9.59 -2.18
N ILE A 201 19.41 -10.91 -2.01
CA ILE A 201 18.69 -11.80 -2.95
C ILE A 201 17.20 -11.50 -2.91
N VAL A 202 16.59 -11.48 -1.72
CA VAL A 202 15.16 -11.18 -1.53
C VAL A 202 14.84 -9.77 -2.01
N GLY A 203 15.71 -8.80 -1.71
CA GLY A 203 15.59 -7.43 -2.21
C GLY A 203 15.61 -7.36 -3.74
N SER A 204 16.50 -8.12 -4.40
CA SER A 204 16.60 -8.15 -5.87
C SER A 204 15.37 -8.76 -6.52
N ILE A 205 14.84 -9.86 -5.96
CA ILE A 205 13.60 -10.49 -6.43
C ILE A 205 12.42 -9.53 -6.25
N SER A 206 12.32 -8.88 -5.09
CA SER A 206 11.29 -7.88 -4.80
C SER A 206 11.37 -6.72 -5.79
N LEU A 207 12.57 -6.18 -6.04
CA LEU A 207 12.79 -5.10 -6.98
C LEU A 207 12.32 -5.48 -8.39
N ALA A 208 12.71 -6.66 -8.88
CA ALA A 208 12.29 -7.15 -10.18
C ALA A 208 10.76 -7.30 -10.29
N ALA A 209 10.12 -7.83 -9.25
CA ALA A 209 8.66 -7.98 -9.21
C ALA A 209 7.93 -6.63 -9.23
N TRP A 210 8.38 -5.66 -8.44
CA TRP A 210 7.76 -4.32 -8.41
C TRP A 210 8.02 -3.53 -9.69
N LEU A 211 9.19 -3.66 -10.31
CA LEU A 211 9.48 -3.06 -11.62
C LEU A 211 8.60 -3.67 -12.72
N PHE A 212 8.36 -4.98 -12.68
CA PHE A 212 7.45 -5.64 -13.61
C PHE A 212 6.02 -5.10 -13.45
N LEU A 213 5.50 -5.01 -12.22
CA LEU A 213 4.16 -4.46 -11.95
C LEU A 213 4.04 -2.99 -12.39
N LEU A 214 5.07 -2.17 -12.15
CA LEU A 214 5.09 -0.79 -12.67
C LEU A 214 5.06 -0.76 -14.20
N GLY A 215 5.80 -1.66 -14.85
CA GLY A 215 5.80 -1.76 -16.31
C GLY A 215 4.43 -2.09 -16.89
N ASP A 216 3.69 -3.00 -16.23
CA ASP A 216 2.31 -3.37 -16.60
C ASP A 216 1.35 -2.18 -16.44
N ASP A 217 1.46 -1.45 -15.33
CA ASP A 217 0.65 -0.25 -15.05
C ASP A 217 0.90 0.85 -16.11
N PHE A 218 2.17 1.12 -16.43
CA PHE A 218 2.52 2.05 -17.51
C PHE A 218 1.99 1.60 -18.87
N TYR A 219 2.01 0.30 -19.17
CA TYR A 219 1.42 -0.24 -20.39
C TYR A 219 -0.11 -0.02 -20.43
N GLY A 220 -0.79 -0.16 -19.30
CA GLY A 220 -2.21 0.16 -19.14
C GLY A 220 -2.53 1.63 -19.46
N ILE A 221 -1.66 2.55 -19.04
CA ILE A 221 -1.80 3.99 -19.33
C ILE A 221 -1.76 4.27 -20.84
N PHE A 222 -0.84 3.64 -21.57
CA PHE A 222 -0.68 3.86 -23.02
C PHE A 222 -1.81 3.26 -23.86
N THR A 223 -2.46 2.21 -23.36
CA THR A 223 -3.50 1.47 -24.09
C THR A 223 -4.92 1.94 -23.76
N SER A 224 -5.11 2.60 -22.62
CA SER A 224 -6.41 3.12 -22.17
C SER A 224 -6.73 4.49 -22.76
N SER A 225 -7.98 4.69 -23.20
CA SER A 225 -8.48 5.99 -23.68
C SER A 225 -8.46 7.08 -22.60
N VAL A 226 -8.42 6.68 -21.33
CA VAL A 226 -8.47 7.58 -20.16
C VAL A 226 -7.10 7.69 -19.47
N GLY A 227 -6.15 6.80 -19.82
CA GLY A 227 -4.87 6.66 -19.13
C GLY A 227 -4.06 7.96 -19.07
N TYR A 228 -3.95 8.69 -20.19
CA TYR A 228 -3.19 9.95 -20.21
C TYR A 228 -3.77 11.04 -19.29
N ILE A 229 -5.10 11.13 -19.20
CA ILE A 229 -5.77 12.12 -18.33
C ILE A 229 -5.52 11.75 -16.87
N VAL A 230 -5.65 10.46 -16.53
CA VAL A 230 -5.39 9.94 -15.19
C VAL A 230 -3.93 10.18 -14.78
N MET A 231 -2.99 9.87 -15.68
CA MET A 231 -1.56 10.06 -15.42
C MET A 231 -1.19 11.54 -15.26
N LEU A 232 -1.84 12.45 -16.00
CA LEU A 232 -1.66 13.89 -15.81
C LEU A 232 -2.10 14.31 -14.40
N ILE A 233 -3.29 13.89 -13.96
CA ILE A 233 -3.80 14.21 -12.62
C ILE A 233 -2.84 13.67 -11.54
N ILE A 234 -2.39 12.43 -11.67
CA ILE A 234 -1.42 11.82 -10.75
C ILE A 234 -0.10 12.59 -10.75
N SER A 235 0.41 12.97 -11.93
CA SER A 235 1.65 13.74 -12.05
C SER A 235 1.56 15.10 -11.36
N VAL A 236 0.40 15.77 -11.45
CA VAL A 236 0.15 17.03 -10.74
C VAL A 236 0.13 16.80 -9.23
N ILE A 237 -0.54 15.75 -8.74
CA ILE A 237 -0.56 15.40 -7.31
C ILE A 237 0.87 15.12 -6.81
N LEU A 238 1.63 14.31 -7.53
CA LEU A 238 3.03 14.00 -7.18
C LEU A 238 3.92 15.25 -7.21
N ALA A 239 3.72 16.14 -8.18
CA ALA A 239 4.44 17.41 -8.24
C ALA A 239 4.15 18.28 -7.02
N ILE A 240 2.89 18.36 -6.59
CA ILE A 240 2.50 19.09 -5.36
C ILE A 240 3.19 18.48 -4.14
N VAL A 241 3.15 17.15 -4.00
CA VAL A 241 3.81 16.43 -2.89
C VAL A 241 5.32 16.67 -2.90
N PHE A 242 5.96 16.63 -4.08
CA PHE A 242 7.38 16.88 -4.22
C PHE A 242 7.77 18.32 -3.88
N VAL A 243 6.98 19.30 -4.33
CA VAL A 243 7.19 20.72 -3.98
C VAL A 243 7.03 20.92 -2.47
N MET A 244 6.02 20.32 -1.83
CA MET A 244 5.87 20.37 -0.38
C MET A 244 7.09 19.76 0.33
N TYR A 245 7.56 18.59 -0.12
CA TYR A 245 8.75 17.95 0.43
C TYR A 245 9.99 18.86 0.35
N VAL A 246 10.27 19.42 -0.83
CA VAL A 246 11.41 20.34 -1.02
C VAL A 246 11.28 21.59 -0.16
N TYR A 247 10.07 22.14 -0.01
CA TYR A 247 9.82 23.27 0.86
C TYR A 247 10.15 22.96 2.33
N PHE A 248 9.71 21.82 2.84
CA PHE A 248 9.99 21.40 4.21
C PHE A 248 11.48 21.11 4.44
N VAL A 249 12.14 20.42 3.51
CA VAL A 249 13.58 20.16 3.57
C VAL A 249 14.37 21.47 3.63
N LYS A 250 14.10 22.41 2.73
CA LYS A 250 14.77 23.72 2.73
C LYS A 250 14.51 24.50 4.03
N ARG A 251 13.28 24.44 4.56
CA ARG A 251 12.94 25.08 5.82
C ARG A 251 13.76 24.49 6.98
N LEU A 252 13.94 23.17 7.02
CA LEU A 252 14.75 22.50 8.05
C LEU A 252 16.24 22.86 7.93
N GLU A 253 16.77 22.92 6.71
CA GLU A 253 18.14 23.38 6.46
C GLU A 253 18.35 24.82 6.96
N THR A 254 17.39 25.72 6.70
CA THR A 254 17.46 27.12 7.21
C THR A 254 17.37 27.20 8.73
N GLN A 255 16.83 26.19 9.41
CA GLN A 255 16.78 26.08 10.86
C GLN A 255 18.04 25.44 11.45
N GLY A 256 19.05 25.12 10.63
CA GLY A 256 20.32 24.54 11.06
C GLY A 256 20.24 23.07 11.48
N ILE A 257 19.16 22.38 11.11
CA ILE A 257 18.99 20.94 11.41
C ILE A 257 19.61 20.14 10.28
N ASP A 258 20.66 19.37 10.58
CA ASP A 258 21.25 18.47 9.59
C ASP A 258 20.35 17.23 9.41
N ILE A 259 19.61 17.23 8.31
CA ILE A 259 18.69 16.14 7.92
C ILE A 259 19.46 14.82 7.74
N ARG A 260 20.77 14.86 7.44
CA ARG A 260 21.60 13.66 7.28
C ARG A 260 21.86 12.91 8.60
N LEU A 261 21.55 13.53 9.73
CA LEU A 261 21.63 12.90 11.05
C LEU A 261 20.34 12.14 11.41
N VAL A 262 19.23 12.41 10.73
CA VAL A 262 17.95 11.73 10.97
C VAL A 262 18.05 10.29 10.48
N GLY A 263 17.91 9.32 11.39
CA GLY A 263 17.96 7.88 11.10
C GLY A 263 19.36 7.25 11.08
N LYS A 264 20.40 7.98 11.49
CA LYS A 264 21.79 7.45 11.55
C LYS A 264 22.01 6.45 12.70
N GLU A 265 21.19 6.55 13.75
CA GLU A 265 21.20 5.62 14.88
C GLU A 265 19.80 5.07 15.09
N ILE A 266 19.69 3.75 15.16
CA ILE A 266 18.46 3.10 15.63
C ILE A 266 18.37 3.43 17.13
N PRO A 267 17.27 4.02 17.63
CA PRO A 267 17.10 4.24 19.06
C PRO A 267 17.36 2.93 19.80
N PRO A 268 18.20 2.92 20.85
CA PRO A 268 18.40 1.71 21.65
C PRO A 268 17.04 1.27 22.21
N GLU A 269 16.68 0.00 22.00
CA GLU A 269 15.46 -0.63 22.53
C GLU A 269 15.34 -0.44 24.05
#